data_AF-A0A7V1ZJ45-F1
#
_entry.id   AF-A0A7V1ZJ45-F1
#
_cell.length_a   1.000
_cell.length_b   1.000
_cell.length_c   1.000
_cell.angle_alpha   90.00
_cell.angle_beta   90.00
_cell.angle_gamma   90.00
#
_symmetry.space_group_name_H-M   'P 1'
#
loop_
_entity.id
_entity.type
_entity.pdbx_description
1 polymer ?
#
loop_
_entity_poly.entity_id
_entity_poly.type
_entity_poly.pdbx_seq_one_letter_code
_entity_poly.pdbx_strand_id
1 'polypeptide(L)'
;MRRLVFITSIIVILTALSSPGEEKLGEKEPEEELKALQERLEELKGFSDIPYQELRKAEIWINQVKQSLRQENTEKELTYLQLKKVSFQIELLNAIVEELNLEKKVFQMNDLLYAIRNQIQQLKDTNEKVKEEIKRLEKENETHKNL
;
A
#
# COMPACT_ATOMS: atom_id res chain seq x y z
N MET A 1 -4.19 -20.03 17.48
CA MET A 1 -4.88 -18.83 18.00
C MET A 1 -4.31 -17.48 17.54
N ARG A 2 -3.13 -17.38 16.90
CA ARG A 2 -2.60 -16.09 16.42
C ARG A 2 -3.15 -15.61 15.05
N ARG A 3 -3.64 -16.52 14.20
CA ARG A 3 -4.17 -16.18 12.86
C ARG A 3 -5.62 -15.65 12.86
N LEU A 4 -6.41 -15.97 13.89
CA LEU A 4 -7.79 -15.50 14.02
C LEU A 4 -7.88 -14.03 14.42
N VAL A 5 -6.92 -13.54 15.20
CA VAL A 5 -6.89 -12.15 15.70
C VAL A 5 -6.66 -11.14 14.55
N PHE A 6 -5.86 -11.51 13.55
CA PHE A 6 -5.61 -10.64 12.39
C PHE A 6 -6.86 -10.46 11.52
N ILE A 7 -7.62 -11.53 11.29
CA ILE A 7 -8.85 -11.48 10.46
C ILE A 7 -9.95 -10.68 11.18
N THR A 8 -10.11 -10.85 12.50
CA THR A 8 -11.09 -10.07 13.26
C THR A 8 -10.73 -8.58 13.35
N SER A 9 -9.43 -8.24 13.34
CA SER A 9 -8.99 -6.84 13.41
C SER A 9 -9.30 -6.07 12.12
N ILE A 10 -9.18 -6.72 10.96
CA ILE A 10 -9.52 -6.13 9.66
C ILE A 10 -11.03 -5.89 9.56
N ILE A 11 -11.85 -6.83 10.03
CA ILE A 11 -13.32 -6.71 9.98
C ILE A 11 -13.83 -5.59 10.90
N VAL A 12 -13.21 -5.38 12.08
CA VAL A 12 -13.61 -4.30 13.02
C VAL A 12 -13.22 -2.92 12.51
N ILE A 13 -12.14 -2.80 11.72
CA ILE A 13 -11.76 -1.53 11.08
C ILE A 13 -12.73 -1.22 9.91
N LEU A 14 -13.16 -2.23 9.15
CA LEU A 14 -14.15 -2.09 8.08
C LEU A 14 -15.53 -1.64 8.58
N THR A 15 -15.97 -2.06 9.77
CA THR A 15 -17.25 -1.63 10.33
C THR A 15 -17.19 -0.26 11.03
N ALA A 16 -16.04 0.15 11.57
CA ALA A 16 -15.88 1.44 12.25
C ALA A 16 -15.78 2.65 11.30
N LEU A 17 -15.45 2.42 10.03
CA LEU A 17 -15.43 3.45 8.97
C LEU A 17 -16.79 3.61 8.25
N SER A 18 -17.80 2.83 8.65
CA SER A 18 -19.15 2.95 8.12
C SER A 18 -19.93 4.05 8.87
N SER A 19 -19.84 5.29 8.35
CA SER A 19 -20.70 6.47 8.59
C SER A 19 -20.21 7.49 9.64
N PRO A 20 -20.12 8.82 9.31
CA PRO A 20 -21.19 9.60 8.69
C PRO A 20 -20.76 10.21 7.36
N GLY A 21 -21.38 9.69 6.31
CA GLY A 21 -21.26 10.18 4.95
C GLY A 21 -22.25 9.41 4.09
N GLU A 22 -23.53 9.43 4.48
CA GLU A 22 -24.61 9.17 3.52
C GLU A 22 -24.58 10.30 2.48
N GLU A 23 -23.58 10.29 1.59
CA GLU A 23 -23.80 10.84 0.27
C GLU A 23 -24.97 10.04 -0.30
N LYS A 24 -26.03 10.77 -0.66
CA LYS A 24 -27.21 10.22 -1.32
C LYS A 24 -26.75 9.54 -2.61
N LEU A 25 -26.53 8.25 -2.46
CA LEU A 25 -26.18 7.29 -3.49
C LEU A 25 -27.40 7.23 -4.43
N GLY A 26 -27.38 8.07 -5.47
CA GLY A 26 -28.47 8.28 -6.42
C GLY A 26 -28.47 9.65 -7.14
N GLU A 27 -27.53 10.56 -6.84
CA GLU A 27 -27.51 11.90 -7.47
C GLU A 27 -26.80 11.97 -8.84
N LYS A 28 -25.98 10.97 -9.21
CA LYS A 28 -25.29 10.92 -10.52
C LYS A 28 -25.95 9.93 -11.46
N GLU A 29 -25.95 10.24 -12.76
CA GLU A 29 -26.44 9.31 -13.77
C GLU A 29 -25.57 8.03 -13.78
N PRO A 30 -26.17 6.82 -13.85
CA PRO A 30 -25.45 5.54 -13.89
C PRO A 30 -24.30 5.48 -14.91
N GLU A 31 -24.45 6.19 -16.02
CA GLU A 31 -23.48 6.36 -17.09
C GLU A 31 -22.23 7.13 -16.62
N GLU A 32 -22.40 8.18 -15.82
CA GLU A 32 -21.29 8.95 -15.25
C GLU A 32 -20.52 8.12 -14.22
N GLU A 33 -21.23 7.39 -13.37
CA GLU A 33 -20.61 6.49 -12.38
C GLU A 33 -19.81 5.39 -13.07
N LEU A 34 -20.39 4.77 -14.11
CA LEU A 34 -19.68 3.77 -14.91
C LEU A 34 -18.42 4.33 -15.55
N LYS A 35 -18.48 5.55 -16.10
CA LYS A 35 -17.33 6.19 -16.72
C LYS A 35 -16.22 6.44 -15.70
N ALA A 36 -16.56 6.94 -14.51
CA ALA A 36 -15.58 7.14 -13.43
C ALA A 36 -14.95 5.80 -12.99
N LEU A 37 -15.73 4.73 -12.87
CA LEU A 37 -15.21 3.40 -12.53
C LEU A 37 -14.30 2.84 -13.63
N GLN A 38 -14.58 3.13 -14.90
CA GLN A 38 -13.70 2.77 -16.01
C GLN A 38 -12.37 3.52 -15.98
N GLU A 39 -12.40 4.83 -15.74
CA GLU A 39 -11.18 5.65 -15.65
C GLU A 39 -10.28 5.13 -14.53
N ARG A 40 -10.85 4.87 -13.35
CA ARG A 40 -10.14 4.24 -12.22
C ARG A 40 -9.56 2.88 -12.57
N LEU A 41 -10.30 2.04 -13.30
CA LEU A 41 -9.78 0.74 -13.73
C LEU A 41 -8.58 0.87 -14.68
N GLU A 42 -8.62 1.83 -15.61
CA GLU A 42 -7.50 2.08 -16.53
C GLU A 42 -6.27 2.60 -15.80
N GLU A 43 -6.43 3.48 -14.80
CA GLU A 43 -5.34 3.87 -13.90
C GLU A 43 -4.73 2.66 -13.19
N LEU A 44 -5.58 1.77 -12.67
CA LEU A 44 -5.15 0.56 -11.96
C LEU A 44 -4.40 -0.42 -12.85
N LYS A 45 -4.73 -0.52 -14.14
CA LYS A 45 -3.96 -1.34 -15.10
C LYS A 45 -2.52 -0.89 -15.28
N GLY A 46 -2.20 0.35 -14.92
CA GLY A 46 -0.83 0.85 -14.92
C GLY A 46 0.09 0.16 -13.89
N PHE A 47 -0.48 -0.54 -12.91
CA PHE A 47 0.28 -1.25 -11.88
C PHE A 47 0.47 -2.72 -12.26
N SER A 48 1.72 -3.11 -12.55
CA SER A 48 2.10 -4.46 -13.00
C SER A 48 1.83 -5.57 -12.00
N ASP A 49 1.77 -5.21 -10.71
CA ASP A 49 1.80 -6.17 -9.62
C ASP A 49 0.39 -6.54 -9.12
N ILE A 50 -0.65 -5.93 -9.71
CA ILE A 50 -2.04 -6.30 -9.43
C ILE A 50 -2.33 -7.68 -10.03
N PRO A 51 -2.99 -8.60 -9.30
CA PRO A 51 -3.40 -9.89 -9.84
C PRO A 51 -4.28 -9.76 -11.07
N TYR A 52 -3.82 -10.31 -12.20
CA TYR A 52 -4.54 -10.29 -13.48
C TYR A 52 -5.99 -10.76 -13.39
N GLN A 53 -6.25 -11.79 -12.57
CA GLN A 53 -7.61 -12.32 -12.39
C GLN A 53 -8.58 -11.31 -11.78
N GLU A 54 -8.11 -10.46 -10.86
CA GLU A 54 -8.93 -9.44 -10.20
C GLU A 54 -9.20 -8.26 -11.12
N LEU A 55 -8.21 -7.84 -11.93
CA LEU A 55 -8.41 -6.85 -13.00
C LEU A 55 -9.44 -7.35 -14.02
N ARG A 56 -9.29 -8.59 -14.49
CA ARG A 56 -10.19 -9.19 -15.47
C ARG A 56 -11.63 -9.30 -14.95
N LYS A 57 -11.82 -9.58 -13.65
CA LYS A 57 -13.16 -9.56 -13.03
C LYS A 57 -13.80 -8.18 -13.12
N ALA A 58 -13.07 -7.12 -12.77
CA ALA A 58 -13.55 -5.75 -12.87
C ALA A 58 -13.95 -5.38 -14.31
N GLU A 59 -13.13 -5.75 -15.30
CA GLU A 59 -13.43 -5.54 -16.71
C GLU A 59 -14.71 -6.25 -17.16
N ILE A 60 -14.88 -7.51 -16.76
CA ILE A 60 -16.08 -8.29 -17.07
C ILE A 60 -17.32 -7.60 -16.48
N TRP A 61 -17.26 -7.17 -15.22
CA TRP A 61 -18.41 -6.56 -14.55
C TRP A 61 -18.73 -5.17 -15.10
N ILE A 62 -17.73 -4.36 -15.46
CA ILE A 62 -17.94 -3.11 -16.20
C ILE A 62 -18.66 -3.37 -17.52
N ASN A 63 -18.24 -4.38 -18.28
CA ASN A 63 -18.88 -4.71 -19.54
C ASN A 63 -20.33 -5.22 -19.35
N GLN A 64 -20.62 -5.91 -18.25
CA GLN A 64 -21.98 -6.30 -17.89
C GLN A 64 -22.85 -5.08 -17.59
N VAL A 65 -22.36 -4.12 -16.80
CA VAL A 65 -23.08 -2.86 -16.54
C VAL A 65 -23.35 -2.11 -17.85
N LYS A 66 -22.34 -1.99 -18.74
CA LYS A 66 -22.52 -1.36 -20.07
C LYS A 66 -23.63 -2.03 -20.87
N GLN A 67 -23.72 -3.36 -20.84
CA GLN A 67 -24.76 -4.10 -21.55
C GLN A 67 -26.14 -3.85 -20.94
N SER A 68 -26.24 -3.85 -19.62
CA SER A 68 -27.49 -3.55 -18.90
C SER A 68 -27.99 -2.14 -19.16
N LEU A 69 -27.12 -1.11 -19.19
CA LEU A 69 -27.54 0.26 -19.53
C LEU A 69 -28.04 0.41 -20.97
N ARG A 70 -27.53 -0.40 -21.91
CA ARG A 70 -28.00 -0.39 -23.30
C ARG A 70 -29.36 -1.08 -23.50
N GLN A 71 -29.77 -1.92 -22.55
CA GLN A 71 -31.05 -2.61 -22.59
C GLN A 71 -32.11 -1.73 -21.92
N GLU A 72 -32.94 -1.07 -22.73
CA GLU A 72 -33.98 -0.11 -22.29
C GLU A 72 -35.00 -0.66 -21.28
N ASN A 73 -35.06 -1.99 -21.08
CA ASN A 73 -35.97 -2.68 -20.16
C ASN A 73 -35.30 -3.22 -18.88
N THR A 74 -34.05 -2.86 -18.60
CA THR A 74 -33.37 -3.33 -17.39
C THR A 74 -33.87 -2.55 -16.16
N GLU A 75 -34.24 -3.27 -15.10
CA GLU A 75 -34.60 -2.66 -13.82
C GLU A 75 -33.44 -1.78 -13.32
N LYS A 76 -33.70 -0.48 -13.14
CA LYS A 76 -32.69 0.50 -12.69
C LYS A 76 -31.97 0.07 -11.42
N GLU A 77 -32.68 -0.59 -10.50
CA GLU A 77 -32.11 -1.13 -9.27
C GLU A 77 -31.07 -2.22 -9.53
N LEU A 78 -31.28 -3.09 -10.53
CA LEU A 78 -30.34 -4.13 -10.90
C LEU A 78 -29.05 -3.53 -11.45
N THR A 79 -29.18 -2.56 -12.36
CA THR A 79 -28.01 -1.85 -12.92
C THR A 79 -27.22 -1.15 -11.83
N TYR A 80 -27.90 -0.56 -10.86
CA TYR A 80 -27.27 0.09 -9.73
C TYR A 80 -26.54 -0.88 -8.80
N LEU A 81 -27.12 -2.06 -8.55
CA LEU A 81 -26.44 -3.13 -7.81
C LEU A 81 -25.19 -3.62 -8.54
N GLN A 82 -25.23 -3.72 -9.87
CA GLN A 82 -24.06 -4.07 -10.67
C GLN A 82 -22.98 -2.98 -10.61
N LEU A 83 -23.36 -1.70 -10.65
CA LEU A 83 -22.44 -0.57 -10.46
C LEU A 83 -21.74 -0.64 -9.11
N LYS A 84 -22.50 -0.84 -8.02
CA LYS A 84 -21.93 -1.03 -6.68
C LYS A 84 -20.95 -2.20 -6.64
N LYS A 85 -21.30 -3.31 -7.27
CA LYS A 85 -20.43 -4.49 -7.36
C LYS A 85 -19.11 -4.18 -8.09
N VAL A 86 -19.16 -3.39 -9.17
CA VAL A 86 -17.95 -2.89 -9.83
C VAL A 86 -17.17 -1.96 -8.90
N SER A 87 -17.83 -1.02 -8.23
CA SER A 87 -17.17 -0.10 -7.29
C SER A 87 -16.39 -0.84 -6.21
N PHE A 88 -17.01 -1.84 -5.56
CA PHE A 88 -16.33 -2.65 -4.56
C PHE A 88 -15.13 -3.41 -5.12
N GLN A 89 -15.20 -3.90 -6.37
CA GLN A 89 -14.05 -4.54 -7.01
C GLN A 89 -12.91 -3.54 -7.27
N ILE A 90 -13.23 -2.31 -7.68
CA ILE A 90 -12.24 -1.26 -7.89
C ILE A 90 -11.59 -0.85 -6.55
N GLU A 91 -12.37 -0.73 -5.48
CA GLU A 91 -11.85 -0.46 -4.13
C GLU A 91 -10.92 -1.58 -3.63
N LEU A 92 -11.27 -2.84 -3.89
CA LEU A 92 -10.40 -3.98 -3.60
C LEU A 92 -9.07 -3.88 -4.36
N LEU A 93 -9.11 -3.55 -5.64
CA LEU A 93 -7.91 -3.38 -6.46
C LEU A 93 -7.03 -2.23 -5.95
N ASN A 94 -7.62 -1.11 -5.54
CA ASN A 94 -6.91 0.00 -4.90
C ASN A 94 -6.22 -0.46 -3.60
N ALA A 95 -6.92 -1.19 -2.74
CA ALA A 95 -6.36 -1.71 -1.50
C ALA A 95 -5.15 -2.63 -1.75
N ILE A 96 -5.20 -3.46 -2.80
CA ILE A 96 -4.07 -4.30 -3.21
C ILE A 96 -2.87 -3.43 -3.60
N VAL A 97 -3.07 -2.37 -4.39
CA VAL A 97 -2.00 -1.45 -4.79
C VAL A 97 -1.39 -0.75 -3.57
N GLU A 98 -2.21 -0.31 -2.63
CA GLU A 98 -1.74 0.31 -1.39
C GLU A 98 -0.89 -0.64 -0.55
N GLU A 99 -1.34 -1.89 -0.39
CA GLU A 99 -0.60 -2.93 0.34
C GLU A 99 0.77 -3.22 -0.31
N LEU A 100 0.81 -3.39 -1.64
CA LEU A 100 2.05 -3.62 -2.39
C LEU A 100 3.03 -2.44 -2.25
N ASN A 101 2.52 -1.20 -2.32
CA ASN A 101 3.33 -0.01 -2.13
C ASN A 101 3.90 0.09 -0.70
N LEU A 102 3.12 -0.32 0.30
CA LEU A 102 3.58 -0.38 1.69
C LEU A 102 4.65 -1.45 1.88
N GLU A 103 4.46 -2.64 1.31
CA GLU A 103 5.45 -3.72 1.37
C GLU A 103 6.79 -3.29 0.78
N LYS A 104 6.76 -2.64 -0.39
CA LYS A 104 7.96 -2.07 -1.02
C LYS A 104 8.66 -1.04 -0.14
N LYS A 105 7.91 -0.13 0.49
CA LYS A 105 8.47 0.87 1.42
C LYS A 105 9.10 0.22 2.65
N VAL A 106 8.47 -0.81 3.21
CA VAL A 106 9.00 -1.57 4.36
C VAL A 106 10.30 -2.27 3.99
N PHE A 107 10.35 -2.91 2.82
CA PHE A 107 11.57 -3.55 2.32
C PHE A 107 12.72 -2.54 2.17
N GLN A 108 12.45 -1.41 1.52
CA GLN A 108 13.43 -0.32 1.38
C GLN A 108 13.93 0.22 2.72
N MET A 109 13.04 0.36 3.71
CA MET A 109 13.42 0.81 5.05
C MET A 109 14.33 -0.20 5.75
N ASN A 110 14.07 -1.50 5.60
CA ASN A 110 14.92 -2.55 6.17
C ASN A 110 16.34 -2.53 5.58
N ASP A 111 16.47 -2.31 4.28
CA ASP A 111 17.78 -2.18 3.61
C ASP A 111 18.56 -0.96 4.14
N LEU A 112 17.87 0.17 4.34
CA LEU A 112 18.47 1.36 4.93
C LEU A 112 18.93 1.12 6.38
N LEU A 113 18.11 0.46 7.20
CA LEU A 113 18.49 0.11 8.57
C LEU A 113 19.70 -0.83 8.61
N TYR A 114 19.79 -1.77 7.67
CA TYR A 114 20.96 -2.65 7.55
C TYR A 114 22.22 -1.86 7.18
N ALA A 115 22.12 -0.93 6.23
CA ALA A 115 23.23 -0.05 5.86
C ALA A 115 23.69 0.83 7.04
N ILE A 116 22.75 1.44 7.77
CA ILE A 116 23.04 2.24 8.97
C ILE A 116 23.73 1.40 10.04
N ARG A 117 23.26 0.17 10.28
CA ARG A 117 23.89 -0.75 11.24
C ARG A 117 25.36 -1.01 10.88
N ASN A 118 25.65 -1.22 9.61
CA ASN A 118 27.02 -1.45 9.14
C ASN A 118 27.89 -0.20 9.32
N GLN A 119 27.36 0.99 9.02
CA GLN A 119 28.06 2.26 9.25
C GLN A 119 28.35 2.49 10.74
N ILE A 120 27.40 2.19 11.63
CA ILE A 120 27.61 2.27 13.08
C ILE A 120 28.74 1.34 13.52
N GLN A 121 28.79 0.11 12.98
CA GLN A 121 29.87 -0.81 13.31
C GLN A 121 31.24 -0.30 12.83
N GLN A 122 31.31 0.21 11.60
CA GLN A 122 32.55 0.82 11.07
C GLN A 122 33.02 1.99 11.94
N LEU A 123 32.09 2.87 12.37
CA LEU A 123 32.41 3.97 13.26
C LEU A 123 32.93 3.50 14.62
N LYS A 124 32.37 2.42 15.18
CA LYS A 124 32.88 1.81 16.42
C LYS A 124 34.31 1.30 16.24
N ASP A 125 34.56 0.58 15.15
CA ASP A 125 35.89 0.03 14.85
C ASP A 125 36.91 1.15 14.65
N THR A 126 36.54 2.22 13.95
CA THR A 126 37.39 3.42 13.80
C THR A 126 37.63 4.11 15.13
N ASN A 127 36.61 4.24 15.99
CA ASN A 127 36.75 4.87 17.29
C ASN A 127 37.72 4.09 18.20
N GLU A 128 37.67 2.77 18.21
CA GLU A 128 38.64 1.96 18.96
C GLU A 128 40.07 2.14 18.43
N LYS A 129 40.27 2.15 17.11
CA LYS A 129 41.60 2.44 16.52
C LYS A 129 42.13 3.81 16.92
N VAL A 130 41.28 4.83 16.93
CA VAL A 130 41.67 6.18 17.36
C VAL A 130 42.04 6.21 18.85
N LYS A 131 41.30 5.51 19.71
CA LYS A 131 41.65 5.40 21.14
C LYS A 131 42.99 4.70 21.36
N GLU A 132 43.27 3.63 20.62
CA GLU A 132 44.57 2.94 20.67
C GLU A 132 45.71 3.84 20.22
N GLU A 133 45.50 4.61 19.15
CA GLU A 133 46.46 5.59 18.63
C GLU A 133 46.75 6.70 19.65
N ILE A 134 45.71 7.26 20.29
CA ILE A 134 45.86 8.27 21.35
C ILE A 134 46.70 7.70 22.50
N LYS A 135 46.40 6.49 22.98
CA LYS A 135 47.17 5.85 24.06
C LYS A 135 48.64 5.66 23.68
N ARG A 136 48.92 5.29 22.42
CA ARG A 136 50.29 5.15 21.92
C ARG A 136 51.03 6.50 21.97
N LEU A 137 50.40 7.54 21.44
CA LEU A 137 50.98 8.89 21.41
C LEU A 137 51.17 9.48 22.81
N GLU A 138 50.24 9.23 23.74
CA GLU A 138 50.38 9.62 25.14
C GLU A 138 51.62 8.99 25.78
N LYS A 139 51.83 7.68 25.58
CA LYS A 139 53.00 6.96 26.08
C LYS A 139 54.31 7.46 25.46
N GLU A 140 54.33 7.73 24.16
CA GLU A 140 55.50 8.31 23.49
C GLU A 140 55.83 9.69 24.07
N ASN A 141 54.82 10.55 24.26
CA ASN A 141 55.00 11.88 24.84
C ASN A 141 55.53 11.84 26.29
N GLU A 142 55.00 10.93 27.13
CA GLU A 142 55.54 10.73 28.48
C GLU A 142 57.01 10.28 28.48
N THR A 143 57.38 9.40 27.54
CA THR A 143 58.77 8.94 27.39
C THR A 143 59.69 10.11 27.03
N HIS A 144 59.26 10.99 26.12
CA HIS A 144 60.02 12.16 25.71
C HIS A 144 60.15 13.24 26.80
N LYS A 145 59.17 13.38 27.70
CA LYS A 145 59.23 14.33 28.82
C LYS A 145 60.22 13.94 29.93
N ASN A 146 60.59 12.66 30.00
CA ASN A 146 61.48 12.12 31.03
C ASN A 146 62.94 11.96 30.56
N LEU A 147 63.26 12.43 29.35
CA LEU A 147 64.61 12.52 28.77
C LEU A 147 65.13 13.96 28.87
#